data_AF-A0A2A5RIK3-F1
#
_entry.id   AF-A0A2A5RIK3-F1
#
_cell.length_a   1.000
_cell.length_b   1.000
_cell.length_c   1.000
_cell.angle_alpha   90.00
_cell.angle_beta   90.00
_cell.angle_gamma   90.00
#
_symmetry.space_group_name_H-M   'P 1'
#
loop_
_entity.id
_entity.type
_entity.pdbx_description
1 polymer ?
#
loop_
_entity_poly.entity_id
_entity_poly.type
_entity_poly.pdbx_seq_one_letter_code
_entity_poly.pdbx_strand_id
1 'polypeptide(L)'
;MEIQNVLVSPSTTQDVIDQLSLTGKKVSYTLAIPKKDTHKWVNTKVKFYGETWQTVGYPIEGIEELIPLDWNKKVMVERYG
;
A
#
# COMPACT_ATOMS: atom_id res chain seq x y z
N MET A 1 10.20 -7.93 -9.45
CA MET A 1 10.43 -8.79 -8.29
C MET A 1 9.09 -9.13 -7.69
N GLU A 2 8.86 -10.39 -7.35
CA GLU A 2 7.65 -10.80 -6.65
C GLU A 2 7.90 -10.74 -5.14
N ILE A 3 6.95 -10.19 -4.39
CA ILE A 3 7.00 -10.13 -2.93
C ILE A 3 5.85 -11.00 -2.43
N GLN A 4 6.20 -12.07 -1.71
CA GLN A 4 5.23 -13.00 -1.17
C GLN A 4 4.58 -12.44 0.09
N ASN A 5 3.44 -13.01 0.45
CA ASN A 5 2.72 -12.68 1.68
C ASN A 5 2.30 -11.20 1.77
N VAL A 6 1.98 -10.55 0.66
CA VAL A 6 1.36 -9.21 0.66
C VAL A 6 -0.14 -9.37 0.69
N LEU A 7 -0.80 -8.71 1.64
CA LEU A 7 -2.27 -8.67 1.68
C LEU A 7 -2.77 -7.46 0.89
N VAL A 8 -3.84 -7.66 0.13
CA VAL A 8 -4.48 -6.62 -0.67
C VAL A 8 -5.90 -6.41 -0.17
N SER A 9 -6.21 -5.21 0.30
CA SER A 9 -7.55 -4.80 0.72
C SER A 9 -8.05 -3.65 -0.15
N PRO A 10 -9.31 -3.66 -0.61
CA PRO A 10 -9.90 -2.46 -1.21
C PRO A 10 -9.85 -1.31 -0.19
N SER A 11 -9.54 -0.11 -0.66
CA SER A 11 -9.59 1.08 0.19
C SER A 11 -11.05 1.47 0.44
N THR A 12 -11.36 1.92 1.66
CA THR A 12 -12.74 2.34 1.99
C THR A 12 -13.08 3.66 1.31
N THR A 13 -14.36 3.93 1.10
CA THR A 13 -14.81 5.22 0.51
C THR A 13 -14.26 6.42 1.25
N GLN A 14 -14.14 6.33 2.58
CA GLN A 14 -13.56 7.40 3.40
C GLN A 14 -12.05 7.57 3.11
N ASP A 15 -11.29 6.47 3.08
CA ASP A 15 -9.86 6.51 2.72
C ASP A 15 -9.65 7.11 1.32
N VAL A 16 -10.53 6.80 0.36
CA VAL A 16 -10.47 7.36 -0.99
C VAL A 16 -10.70 8.86 -0.98
N ILE A 17 -11.71 9.34 -0.24
CA ILE A 17 -12.02 10.78 -0.13
C ILE A 17 -10.86 11.53 0.53
N ASP A 18 -10.37 11.03 1.67
CA ASP A 18 -9.30 11.68 2.42
C ASP A 18 -8.01 11.77 1.59
N GLN A 19 -7.65 10.68 0.89
CA GLN A 19 -6.46 10.67 0.02
C GLN A 19 -6.63 11.52 -1.23
N LEU A 20 -7.82 11.58 -1.81
CA LEU A 20 -8.12 12.48 -2.93
C LEU A 20 -7.95 13.94 -2.51
N SER A 21 -8.41 14.31 -1.31
CA SER A 21 -8.22 15.66 -0.76
C SER A 21 -6.76 15.97 -0.43
N LEU A 22 -6.01 15.03 0.14
CA LEU A 22 -4.62 15.25 0.58
C LEU A 22 -3.60 15.19 -0.57
N THR A 23 -3.82 14.34 -1.56
CA THR A 23 -2.83 14.00 -2.58
C THR A 23 -3.32 14.22 -4.01
N GLY A 24 -4.61 14.50 -4.21
CA GLY A 24 -5.22 14.60 -5.55
C GLY A 24 -5.40 13.25 -6.26
N LYS A 25 -5.09 12.13 -5.59
CA LYS A 25 -5.01 10.79 -6.18
C LYS A 25 -6.11 9.89 -5.64
N LYS A 26 -6.74 9.13 -6.55
CA LYS A 26 -7.80 8.17 -6.19
C LYS A 26 -7.20 6.84 -5.78
N VAL A 27 -6.91 6.70 -4.48
CA VAL A 27 -6.45 5.43 -3.92
C VAL A 27 -7.52 4.36 -4.11
N SER A 28 -7.13 3.19 -4.60
CA SER A 28 -8.03 2.08 -4.90
C SER A 28 -7.82 0.90 -3.96
N TYR A 29 -6.57 0.64 -3.57
CA TYR A 29 -6.23 -0.47 -2.69
C TYR A 29 -5.21 -0.05 -1.64
N THR A 30 -5.27 -0.76 -0.51
CA THR A 30 -4.28 -0.75 0.55
C THR A 30 -3.58 -2.09 0.59
N LEU A 31 -2.26 -2.07 0.62
CA LEU A 31 -1.38 -3.22 0.75
C LEU A 31 -0.85 -3.30 2.19
N ALA A 32 -0.92 -4.48 2.80
CA ALA A 32 -0.17 -4.78 4.01
C ALA A 32 1.10 -5.55 3.62
N ILE A 33 2.24 -4.97 3.95
CA ILE A 33 3.57 -5.49 3.61
C ILE A 33 4.13 -6.25 4.82
N PRO A 34 4.69 -7.46 4.61
CA PRO A 34 5.22 -8.26 5.69
C PRO A 34 6.38 -7.54 6.39
N LYS A 35 6.55 -7.86 7.67
CA LYS A 35 7.69 -7.44 8.48
C LYS A 35 9.00 -7.82 7.79
N LYS A 36 10.05 -7.06 8.10
CA LYS A 36 11.40 -7.24 7.53
C LYS A 36 11.50 -7.03 6.01
N ASP A 37 10.42 -6.61 5.34
CA ASP A 37 10.49 -6.18 3.95
C ASP A 37 11.32 -4.89 3.84
N THR A 38 12.41 -4.96 3.08
CA THR A 38 13.34 -3.83 2.88
C THR A 38 13.16 -3.16 1.52
N HIS A 39 12.08 -3.47 0.79
CA HIS A 39 11.86 -2.88 -0.53
C HIS A 39 11.45 -1.41 -0.43
N LYS A 40 11.82 -0.65 -1.46
CA LYS A 40 11.34 0.72 -1.61
C LYS A 40 9.92 0.70 -2.18
N TRP A 41 8.99 1.24 -1.41
CA TRP A 41 7.57 1.36 -1.80
C TRP A 41 7.17 2.79 -2.14
N VAL A 42 8.09 3.75 -2.08
CA VAL A 42 7.81 5.14 -2.48
C VAL A 42 7.94 5.27 -3.99
N ASN A 43 6.93 5.85 -4.64
CA ASN A 43 6.88 6.09 -6.08
C ASN A 43 7.20 4.84 -6.93
N THR A 44 6.67 3.68 -6.51
CA THR A 44 6.93 2.38 -7.09
C THR A 44 5.71 1.86 -7.84
N LYS A 45 5.95 1.16 -8.96
CA LYS A 45 4.92 0.46 -9.72
C LYS A 45 4.79 -0.96 -9.22
N VAL A 46 3.56 -1.41 -9.00
CA VAL A 46 3.26 -2.78 -8.58
C VAL A 46 2.19 -3.38 -9.48
N LYS A 47 2.14 -4.71 -9.54
CA LYS A 47 1.18 -5.43 -10.39
C LYS A 47 0.50 -6.52 -9.58
N PHE A 48 -0.82 -6.51 -9.60
CA PHE A 48 -1.67 -7.54 -9.02
C PHE A 48 -3.05 -7.46 -9.68
N TYR A 49 -3.80 -8.57 -9.66
CA TYR A 49 -5.09 -8.72 -10.38
C TYR A 49 -5.03 -8.35 -11.87
N GLY A 50 -3.90 -8.59 -12.54
CA GLY A 50 -3.72 -8.29 -13.97
C GLY A 50 -3.52 -6.80 -14.30
N GLU A 51 -3.59 -5.92 -13.32
CA GLU A 51 -3.51 -4.46 -13.49
C GLU A 51 -2.18 -3.90 -12.97
N THR A 52 -1.81 -2.71 -13.46
CA THR A 52 -0.65 -1.96 -12.94
C THR A 52 -1.12 -0.85 -12.02
N TRP A 53 -0.43 -0.69 -10.89
CA TRP A 53 -0.76 0.26 -9.84
C TRP A 53 0.46 1.09 -9.49
N GLN A 54 0.24 2.31 -9.03
CA GLN A 54 1.28 3.21 -8.53
C GLN A 54 1.08 3.44 -7.03
N THR A 55 2.15 3.34 -6.25
CA THR A 55 2.11 3.66 -4.82
C THR A 55 1.86 5.16 -4.61
N VAL A 56 0.99 5.48 -3.65
CA VAL A 56 0.59 6.85 -3.29
C VAL A 56 1.10 7.19 -1.90
N GLY A 57 1.74 8.35 -1.78
CA GLY A 57 2.29 8.84 -0.51
C GLY A 57 3.47 8.03 0.01
N TYR A 58 3.73 8.17 1.30
CA TYR A 58 4.75 7.42 2.01
C TYR A 58 4.14 6.18 2.68
N PRO A 59 4.84 5.03 2.68
CA PRO A 59 4.46 3.87 3.49
C PRO A 59 4.35 4.26 4.96
N ILE A 60 3.29 3.80 5.61
CA ILE A 60 3.11 3.96 7.06
C ILE A 60 3.59 2.68 7.70
N GLU A 61 4.55 2.78 8.62
CA GLU A 61 5.13 1.65 9.31
C GLU A 61 4.84 1.73 10.81
N GLY A 62 4.35 0.62 11.37
CA GLY A 62 4.22 0.44 12.81
C GLY A 62 5.47 -0.16 13.42
N ILE A 63 5.65 0.09 14.72
CA ILE A 63 6.78 -0.42 15.51
C ILE A 63 6.72 -1.96 15.51
N GLU A 64 7.75 -2.60 14.94
CA GLU A 64 7.76 -4.05 14.67
C GLU A 64 7.49 -4.89 15.92
N GLU A 65 8.08 -4.50 17.05
CA GLU A 65 7.97 -5.18 18.34
C GLU A 65 6.56 -5.09 18.95
N LEU A 66 5.76 -4.09 18.55
CA LEU A 66 4.42 -3.84 19.10
C LEU A 66 3.29 -4.37 18.22
N ILE A 67 3.61 -4.87 17.03
CA ILE A 67 2.63 -5.51 16.14
C ILE A 67 2.80 -7.03 16.24
N PRO A 68 1.82 -7.80 16.73
CA PRO A 68 2.00 -9.24 16.94
C PRO A 68 2.00 -10.06 15.63
N LEU A 69 1.34 -9.56 14.58
CA LEU A 69 1.18 -10.27 13.30
C LEU A 69 2.40 -10.12 12.39
N ASP A 70 2.37 -10.78 11.23
CA ASP A 70 3.48 -10.80 10.27
C ASP A 70 3.59 -9.53 9.39
N TRP A 71 2.70 -8.55 9.52
CA TRP A 71 2.69 -7.32 8.71
C TRP A 71 2.78 -6.08 9.59
N ASN A 72 3.66 -5.14 9.25
CA ASN A 72 3.79 -3.88 9.99
C ASN A 72 3.75 -2.63 9.10
N LYS A 73 3.72 -2.77 7.77
CA LYS A 73 3.80 -1.65 6.84
C LYS A 73 2.56 -1.58 5.95
N LYS A 74 1.94 -0.41 5.87
CA LYS A 74 0.77 -0.08 5.07
C LYS A 74 1.19 0.77 3.89
N VAL A 75 0.84 0.34 2.67
CA VAL A 75 1.11 1.07 1.42
C VAL A 75 -0.20 1.28 0.67
N MET A 76 -0.46 2.49 0.22
CA MET A 76 -1.65 2.80 -0.59
C MET A 76 -1.28 2.82 -2.07
N VAL A 77 -2.18 2.38 -2.93
CA VAL A 77 -1.97 2.38 -4.39
C VAL A 77 -3.18 2.92 -5.14
N GLU A 78 -2.91 3.58 -6.26
CA GLU A 78 -3.90 4.02 -7.25
C GLU A 78 -3.69 3.27 -8.56
N ARG A 79 -4.74 3.20 -9.40
CA ARG A 79 -4.63 2.57 -10.72
C ARG A 79 -3.68 3.40 -11.58
N TYR A 80 -2.71 2.75 -12.20
CA TYR A 80 -1.77 3.42 -13.10
C TYR A 80 -2.40 3.53 -14.48
N GLY A 81 -2.81 4.75 -14.87
CA GLY A 81 -3.45 5.07 -16.14
C GLY A 81 -3.65 6.57 -16.31
#